data_AF-A0A1B1B9S9-F1
#
_entry.id   AF-A0A1B1B9S9-F1
#
_cell.length_a   1.000
_cell.length_b   1.000
_cell.length_c   1.000
_cell.angle_alpha   90.00
_cell.angle_beta   90.00
_cell.angle_gamma   90.00
#
_symmetry.space_group_name_H-M   'P 1'
#
loop_
_entity.id
_entity.type
_entity.pdbx_description
1 polymer ?
#
loop_
_entity_poly.entity_id
_entity_poly.type
_entity_poly.pdbx_seq_one_letter_code
_entity_poly.pdbx_strand_id
1 'polypeptide(L)'
;MHADRSSSPNLGFARPGGPPSRFPVPVDAALRTAGWQPGRWDIKQAEIWADTLRDHTSPAGHRHTVFPAAVEAWAEFGGLHITPTGPGRQIAPATLHLDPLHGLHLARTLGDLGRALGTEVCPLGEETDTAALLAIDAEGRVYTLDHTGDWYVGPGIDHALATLVSGLEPARLTTG
;
A
#
# COMPACT_ATOMS: atom_id res chain seq x y z
N MET A 1 12.89 56.95 39.71
CA MET A 1 11.51 56.82 39.21
C MET A 1 11.54 56.48 37.72
N HIS A 2 11.49 55.20 37.34
CA HIS A 2 10.74 54.74 36.16
C HIS A 2 10.72 53.22 36.18
N ALA A 3 9.51 52.65 36.22
CA ALA A 3 9.27 51.22 36.31
C ALA A 3 9.25 50.62 34.90
N ASP A 4 10.01 49.54 34.71
CA ASP A 4 10.00 48.78 33.46
C ASP A 4 8.80 47.80 33.49
N ARG A 5 7.81 48.03 32.61
CA ARG A 5 6.65 47.14 32.45
C ARG A 5 7.03 46.02 31.49
N SER A 6 7.23 44.81 32.02
CA SER A 6 7.28 43.60 31.20
C SER A 6 5.89 43.29 30.65
N SER A 7 5.68 43.54 29.37
CA SER A 7 4.55 43.00 28.60
C SER A 7 4.98 41.69 27.95
N SER A 8 4.48 40.55 28.44
CA SER A 8 4.61 39.26 27.77
C SER A 8 3.55 39.15 26.67
N PRO A 9 3.91 38.79 25.41
CA PRO A 9 2.90 38.46 24.41
C PRO A 9 2.40 37.03 24.65
N ASN A 10 1.08 36.93 24.71
CA ASN A 10 0.29 35.71 24.86
C ASN A 10 0.45 34.85 23.59
N LEU A 11 1.18 33.73 23.68
CA LEU A 11 1.25 32.72 22.62
C LEU A 11 -0.07 31.94 22.61
N GLY A 12 -0.99 32.39 21.76
CA GLY A 12 -2.21 31.66 21.44
C GLY A 12 -1.84 30.30 20.85
N PHE A 13 -2.06 29.23 21.60
CA PHE A 13 -2.03 27.87 21.08
C PHE A 13 -3.13 27.74 20.03
N ALA A 14 -2.73 27.62 18.77
CA ALA A 14 -3.62 27.20 17.70
C ALA A 14 -4.17 25.81 18.05
N ARG A 15 -5.48 25.68 18.19
CA ARG A 15 -6.16 24.37 18.27
C ARG A 15 -6.03 23.67 16.91
N PRO A 16 -5.44 22.48 16.80
CA PRO A 16 -5.56 21.69 15.58
C PRO A 16 -6.95 21.05 15.59
N GLY A 17 -7.91 21.72 14.96
CA GLY A 17 -9.32 21.32 14.90
C GLY A 17 -9.78 20.89 13.51
N GLY A 18 -8.89 20.34 12.68
CA GLY A 18 -9.29 19.60 11.48
C GLY A 18 -9.59 18.14 11.83
N PRO A 19 -10.45 17.45 11.08
CA PRO A 19 -10.58 16.01 11.22
C PRO A 19 -9.19 15.35 11.06
N PRO A 20 -8.88 14.29 11.83
CA PRO A 20 -7.61 13.59 11.70
C PRO A 20 -7.44 13.11 10.24
N SER A 21 -6.24 13.29 9.68
CA SER A 21 -5.93 12.78 8.35
C SER A 21 -6.01 11.25 8.34
N ARG A 22 -6.53 10.68 7.25
CA ARG A 22 -6.62 9.21 7.05
C ARG A 22 -5.27 8.51 7.23
N PHE A 23 -4.19 9.18 6.83
CA PHE A 23 -2.82 8.70 6.91
C PHE A 23 -1.96 9.53 7.87
N PRO A 24 -0.91 8.94 8.47
CA PRO A 24 0.16 9.70 9.13
C PRO A 24 0.77 10.73 8.18
N VAL A 25 1.19 11.89 8.70
CA VAL A 25 1.67 13.03 7.90
C VAL A 25 2.73 12.66 6.85
N PRO A 26 3.78 11.87 7.16
CA PRO A 26 4.77 11.49 6.15
C PRO A 26 4.19 10.63 5.01
N VAL A 27 3.23 9.77 5.34
CA VAL A 27 2.57 8.86 4.39
C VAL A 27 1.62 9.65 3.49
N ASP A 28 0.80 10.53 4.08
CA ASP A 28 -0.10 11.44 3.33
C ASP A 28 0.70 12.32 2.36
N ALA A 29 1.84 12.86 2.79
CA ALA A 29 2.71 13.69 1.95
C ALA A 29 3.27 12.90 0.75
N ALA A 30 3.74 11.66 0.97
CA ALA A 30 4.25 10.79 -0.08
C ALA A 30 3.14 10.44 -1.10
N LEU A 31 1.95 10.09 -0.61
CA LEU A 31 0.78 9.80 -1.45
C LEU A 31 0.37 11.01 -2.29
N ARG A 32 0.30 12.20 -1.69
CA ARG A 32 -0.01 13.44 -2.42
C ARG A 32 1.04 13.79 -3.47
N THR A 33 2.31 13.54 -3.16
CA THR A 33 3.42 13.74 -4.11
C THR A 33 3.28 12.78 -5.30
N ALA A 34 2.83 11.56 -5.05
CA ALA A 34 2.51 10.57 -6.07
C ALA A 34 1.22 10.89 -6.88
N GLY A 35 0.49 11.96 -6.54
CA GLY A 35 -0.74 12.38 -7.22
C GLY A 35 -2.03 11.83 -6.62
N TRP A 36 -1.98 11.15 -5.47
CA TRP A 36 -3.18 10.75 -4.75
C TRP A 36 -3.84 11.93 -4.05
N GLN A 37 -5.18 11.93 -4.05
CA GLN A 37 -6.00 12.85 -3.27
C GLN A 37 -7.19 12.09 -2.67
N PRO A 38 -7.68 12.49 -1.49
CA PRO A 38 -8.88 11.87 -0.91
C PRO A 38 -10.05 11.89 -1.89
N GLY A 39 -10.71 10.75 -2.07
CA GLY A 39 -11.81 10.58 -3.03
C GLY A 39 -11.38 10.28 -4.46
N ARG A 40 -10.08 10.08 -4.72
CA ARG A 40 -9.61 9.49 -5.99
C ARG A 40 -10.27 8.13 -6.21
N TRP A 41 -10.81 7.93 -7.40
CA TRP A 41 -11.46 6.67 -7.79
C TRP A 41 -11.44 6.50 -9.32
N ASP A 42 -10.55 5.66 -9.83
CA ASP A 42 -10.44 5.30 -11.24
C ASP A 42 -10.92 3.87 -11.49
N ILE A 43 -12.24 3.68 -11.43
CA ILE A 43 -12.85 2.38 -11.64
C ILE A 43 -12.62 1.83 -13.04
N LYS A 44 -12.51 2.70 -14.05
CA LYS A 44 -12.29 2.28 -15.44
C LYS A 44 -10.93 1.62 -15.60
N GLN A 45 -9.88 2.22 -15.04
CA GLN A 45 -8.57 1.61 -15.07
C GLN A 45 -8.53 0.30 -14.26
N ALA A 46 -9.22 0.25 -13.12
CA ALA A 46 -9.32 -0.97 -12.31
C ALA A 46 -10.02 -2.11 -13.07
N GLU A 47 -11.08 -1.82 -13.83
CA GLU A 47 -11.76 -2.79 -14.69
C GLU A 47 -10.86 -3.28 -15.83
N ILE A 48 -10.09 -2.40 -16.47
CA ILE A 48 -9.11 -2.78 -17.51
C ILE A 48 -8.08 -3.76 -16.95
N TRP A 49 -7.54 -3.51 -15.76
CA TRP A 49 -6.63 -4.44 -15.10
C TRP A 49 -7.32 -5.75 -14.72
N ALA A 50 -8.54 -5.69 -14.21
CA ALA A 50 -9.32 -6.88 -13.87
C ALA A 50 -9.50 -7.80 -15.08
N ASP A 51 -9.88 -7.25 -16.23
CA ASP A 51 -10.05 -8.00 -17.47
C ASP A 51 -8.71 -8.54 -17.98
N THR A 52 -7.65 -7.72 -17.96
CA THR A 52 -6.30 -8.15 -18.35
C THR A 52 -5.82 -9.36 -17.53
N LEU A 53 -6.04 -9.33 -16.21
CA LEU A 53 -5.66 -10.43 -15.31
C LEU A 53 -6.51 -11.68 -15.53
N ARG A 54 -7.82 -11.53 -15.75
CA ARG A 54 -8.76 -12.64 -16.01
C ARG A 54 -8.50 -13.33 -17.35
N ASP A 55 -8.12 -12.55 -18.37
CA ASP A 55 -7.79 -13.05 -19.70
C ASP A 55 -6.41 -13.73 -19.73
N HIS A 56 -5.55 -13.45 -18.76
CA HIS A 56 -4.26 -14.12 -18.64
C HIS A 56 -4.40 -15.55 -18.11
N THR A 57 -3.92 -16.50 -18.90
CA THR A 57 -3.66 -17.88 -18.46
C THR A 57 -2.18 -18.17 -18.64
N SER A 58 -1.50 -18.61 -17.59
CA SER A 58 -0.09 -18.98 -17.66
C SER A 58 0.11 -20.22 -18.55
N PRO A 59 1.33 -20.50 -19.04
CA PRO A 59 1.59 -21.70 -19.86
C PRO A 59 1.20 -23.02 -19.18
N ALA A 60 1.20 -23.06 -17.84
CA ALA A 60 0.80 -24.23 -17.04
C ALA A 60 -0.70 -24.22 -16.68
N GLY A 61 -1.50 -23.30 -17.23
CA GLY A 61 -2.94 -23.23 -17.02
C GLY A 61 -3.39 -22.47 -15.78
N HIS A 62 -2.48 -21.81 -15.04
CA HIS A 62 -2.85 -21.03 -13.86
C HIS A 62 -3.49 -19.70 -14.27
N ARG A 63 -4.51 -19.28 -13.52
CA ARG A 63 -5.28 -18.05 -13.76
C ARG A 63 -5.31 -17.20 -12.50
N HIS A 64 -5.48 -15.90 -12.67
CA HIS A 64 -5.71 -14.98 -11.56
C HIS A 64 -7.17 -15.03 -11.09
N THR A 65 -7.36 -14.78 -9.80
CA THR A 65 -8.66 -14.54 -9.18
C THR A 65 -8.77 -13.06 -8.87
N VAL A 66 -9.85 -12.41 -9.33
CA VAL A 66 -10.09 -10.97 -9.12
C VAL A 66 -11.41 -10.78 -8.39
N PHE A 67 -11.34 -10.11 -7.24
CA PHE A 67 -12.44 -9.90 -6.29
C PHE A 67 -12.54 -8.42 -5.87
N PRO A 68 -13.66 -8.00 -5.22
CA PRO A 68 -13.92 -6.58 -4.94
C PRO A 68 -12.79 -5.85 -4.22
N ALA A 69 -12.20 -6.43 -3.17
CA ALA A 69 -11.13 -5.78 -2.40
C ALA A 69 -9.92 -5.37 -3.27
N ALA A 70 -9.55 -6.19 -4.27
CA ALA A 70 -8.49 -5.84 -5.21
C ALA A 70 -8.91 -4.69 -6.14
N VAL A 71 -10.11 -4.77 -6.71
CA VAL A 71 -10.64 -3.74 -7.63
C VAL A 71 -10.77 -2.39 -6.92
N GLU A 72 -11.26 -2.37 -5.68
CA GLU A 72 -11.40 -1.17 -4.87
C GLU A 72 -10.03 -0.55 -4.55
N ALA A 73 -9.05 -1.38 -4.18
CA ALA A 73 -7.68 -0.95 -3.95
C ALA A 73 -7.05 -0.32 -5.21
N TRP A 74 -7.25 -0.93 -6.38
CA TRP A 74 -6.77 -0.40 -7.65
C TRP A 74 -7.49 0.88 -8.06
N ALA A 75 -8.80 0.95 -7.88
CA ALA A 75 -9.56 2.15 -8.22
C ALA A 75 -9.08 3.35 -7.41
N GLU A 76 -8.81 3.17 -6.12
CA GLU A 76 -8.33 4.27 -5.29
C GLU A 76 -6.83 4.58 -5.47
N PHE A 77 -5.97 3.56 -5.48
CA PHE A 77 -4.52 3.73 -5.37
C PHE A 77 -3.72 3.23 -6.58
N GLY A 78 -4.35 2.53 -7.51
CA GLY A 78 -3.65 1.98 -8.67
C GLY A 78 -3.02 3.06 -9.57
N GLY A 79 -1.88 2.76 -10.16
CA GLY A 79 -1.09 3.63 -11.04
C GLY A 79 -0.21 4.64 -10.30
N LEU A 80 -0.28 4.69 -8.97
CA LEU A 80 0.59 5.55 -8.17
C LEU A 80 2.02 4.99 -8.12
N HIS A 81 2.99 5.89 -8.30
CA HIS A 81 4.40 5.66 -7.99
C HIS A 81 4.74 6.44 -6.71
N ILE A 82 4.92 5.73 -5.62
CA ILE A 82 5.12 6.32 -4.28
C ILE A 82 6.60 6.20 -3.93
N THR A 83 7.27 7.34 -3.81
CA THR A 83 8.69 7.41 -3.44
C THR A 83 8.84 8.17 -2.12
N PRO A 84 8.93 7.47 -0.97
CA PRO A 84 9.14 8.11 0.31
C PRO A 84 10.51 8.80 0.37
N THR A 85 10.59 9.98 0.97
CA THR A 85 11.84 10.77 1.04
C THR A 85 12.45 10.85 2.44
N GLY A 86 11.71 10.40 3.47
CA GLY A 86 12.15 10.43 4.86
C GLY A 86 12.92 9.16 5.27
N PRO A 87 13.60 9.16 6.43
CA PRO A 87 14.17 7.94 6.99
C PRO A 87 13.04 6.99 7.41
N GLY A 88 13.29 5.69 7.27
CA GLY A 88 12.39 4.68 7.80
C GLY A 88 12.55 4.47 9.29
N ARG A 89 11.49 3.93 9.92
CA ARG A 89 11.44 3.75 11.37
C ARG A 89 12.22 2.53 11.85
N GLN A 90 12.28 1.47 11.06
CA GLN A 90 12.94 0.21 11.37
C GLN A 90 13.80 -0.27 10.20
N ILE A 91 13.22 -0.23 8.99
CA ILE A 91 13.87 -0.59 7.73
C ILE A 91 13.78 0.56 6.73
N ALA A 92 14.42 0.45 5.56
CA ALA A 92 14.26 1.44 4.50
C ALA A 92 12.78 1.54 4.08
N PRO A 93 12.21 2.74 3.90
CA PRO A 93 10.89 2.90 3.31
C PRO A 93 10.82 2.33 1.90
N ALA A 94 9.73 1.65 1.59
CA ALA A 94 9.56 1.02 0.28
C ALA A 94 9.18 2.04 -0.79
N THR A 95 9.88 2.03 -1.92
CA THR A 95 9.42 2.69 -3.16
C THR A 95 8.42 1.77 -3.85
N LEU A 96 7.18 2.23 -4.04
CA LEU A 96 6.07 1.39 -4.51
C LEU A 96 5.58 1.83 -5.89
N HIS A 97 5.27 0.85 -6.73
CA HIS A 97 4.43 1.05 -7.92
C HIS A 97 3.17 0.19 -7.81
N LEU A 98 2.03 0.84 -7.66
CA LEU A 98 0.74 0.15 -7.50
C LEU A 98 0.11 -0.18 -8.86
N ASP A 99 0.78 -1.06 -9.61
CA ASP A 99 0.25 -1.61 -10.86
C ASP A 99 0.19 -3.14 -10.73
N PRO A 100 -1.02 -3.74 -10.72
CA PRO A 100 -1.17 -5.18 -10.51
C PRO A 100 -0.55 -6.03 -11.63
N LEU A 101 -0.21 -5.45 -12.79
CA LEU A 101 0.41 -6.17 -13.90
C LEU A 101 1.86 -6.60 -13.62
N HIS A 102 2.51 -6.08 -12.58
CA HIS A 102 3.79 -6.63 -12.09
C HIS A 102 3.63 -8.10 -11.67
N GLY A 103 2.43 -8.49 -11.22
CA GLY A 103 2.09 -9.87 -10.89
C GLY A 103 1.50 -10.70 -12.04
N LEU A 104 1.40 -10.17 -13.27
CA LEU A 104 0.67 -10.82 -14.37
C LEU A 104 1.11 -12.27 -14.59
N HIS A 105 2.41 -12.54 -14.54
CA HIS A 105 2.98 -13.87 -14.78
C HIS A 105 3.14 -14.72 -13.51
N LEU A 106 2.67 -14.24 -12.37
CA LEU A 106 2.82 -14.87 -11.05
C LEU A 106 1.54 -15.56 -10.57
N ALA A 107 0.60 -15.86 -11.47
CA ALA A 107 -0.67 -16.54 -11.15
C ALA A 107 -0.47 -17.86 -10.37
N ARG A 108 0.60 -18.60 -10.65
CA ARG A 108 0.94 -19.81 -9.87
C ARG A 108 1.34 -19.44 -8.44
N THR A 109 2.29 -18.54 -8.28
CA THR A 109 2.82 -18.12 -6.97
C THR A 109 1.71 -17.58 -6.08
N LEU A 110 0.86 -16.72 -6.62
CA LEU A 110 -0.28 -16.16 -5.88
C LEU A 110 -1.32 -17.23 -5.54
N GLY A 111 -1.58 -18.18 -6.44
CA GLY A 111 -2.44 -19.33 -6.15
C GLY A 111 -1.86 -20.28 -5.10
N ASP A 112 -0.54 -20.45 -5.05
CA ASP A 112 0.15 -21.24 -4.04
C ASP A 112 0.08 -20.56 -2.65
N LEU A 113 0.33 -19.25 -2.60
CA LEU A 113 0.17 -18.45 -1.37
C LEU A 113 -1.29 -18.47 -0.89
N GLY A 114 -2.25 -18.22 -1.77
CA GLY A 114 -3.67 -18.22 -1.42
C GLY A 114 -4.11 -19.56 -0.81
N ARG A 115 -3.66 -20.69 -1.39
CA ARG A 115 -3.90 -22.02 -0.81
C ARG A 115 -3.30 -22.18 0.59
N ALA A 116 -2.09 -21.68 0.82
CA ALA A 116 -1.45 -21.73 2.13
C ALA A 116 -2.18 -20.86 3.17
N LEU A 117 -2.74 -19.73 2.75
CA LEU A 117 -3.50 -18.81 3.61
C LEU A 117 -4.98 -19.19 3.77
N GLY A 118 -5.49 -20.09 2.93
CA GLY A 118 -6.91 -20.45 2.90
C GLY A 118 -7.82 -19.35 2.34
N THR A 119 -7.30 -18.51 1.43
CA THR A 119 -8.03 -17.39 0.79
C THR A 119 -7.60 -17.25 -0.68
N GLU A 120 -8.27 -16.37 -1.43
CA GLU A 120 -7.87 -15.99 -2.78
C GLU A 120 -6.95 -14.77 -2.72
N VAL A 121 -5.90 -14.74 -3.55
CA VAL A 121 -4.89 -13.66 -3.56
C VAL A 121 -4.76 -13.10 -4.96
N CYS A 122 -4.66 -11.78 -5.05
CA CYS A 122 -4.60 -11.00 -6.27
C CYS A 122 -3.39 -10.04 -6.22
N PRO A 123 -2.70 -9.76 -7.35
CA PRO A 123 -1.57 -8.82 -7.31
C PRO A 123 -2.06 -7.39 -7.06
N LEU A 124 -1.23 -6.59 -6.40
CA LEU A 124 -1.51 -5.19 -6.07
C LEU A 124 -0.49 -4.22 -6.68
N GLY A 125 0.77 -4.64 -6.78
CA GLY A 125 1.88 -3.78 -7.24
C GLY A 125 3.23 -4.41 -6.95
N GLU A 126 4.26 -3.57 -6.90
CA GLU A 126 5.64 -3.98 -6.60
C GLU A 126 6.35 -2.92 -5.73
N GLU A 127 7.22 -3.38 -4.84
CA GLU A 127 8.30 -2.57 -4.29
C GLU A 127 9.46 -2.56 -5.27
N THR A 128 9.65 -1.45 -5.97
CA THR A 128 10.51 -1.38 -7.16
C THR A 128 12.00 -1.49 -6.86
N ASP A 129 12.40 -1.20 -5.61
CA ASP A 129 13.82 -1.26 -5.21
C ASP A 129 14.29 -2.70 -4.97
N THR A 130 13.38 -3.60 -4.59
CA THR A 130 13.67 -5.00 -4.23
C THR A 130 13.04 -6.00 -5.19
N ALA A 131 12.15 -5.54 -6.08
CA ALA A 131 11.24 -6.35 -6.89
C ALA A 131 10.34 -7.27 -6.04
N ALA A 132 10.04 -6.86 -4.80
CA ALA A 132 9.08 -7.58 -3.97
C ALA A 132 7.65 -7.32 -4.48
N LEU A 133 6.91 -8.38 -4.77
CA LEU A 133 5.53 -8.27 -5.23
C LEU A 133 4.63 -7.90 -4.06
N LEU A 134 3.75 -6.91 -4.24
CA LEU A 134 2.64 -6.65 -3.34
C LEU A 134 1.41 -7.43 -3.80
N ALA A 135 0.73 -8.06 -2.85
CA ALA A 135 -0.49 -8.81 -3.09
C ALA A 135 -1.56 -8.46 -2.05
N ILE A 136 -2.83 -8.65 -2.41
CA ILE A 136 -3.98 -8.43 -1.56
C ILE A 136 -4.88 -9.67 -1.61
N ASP A 137 -5.56 -10.01 -0.53
CA ASP A 137 -6.54 -11.10 -0.52
C ASP A 137 -8.00 -10.63 -0.53
N ALA A 138 -8.92 -11.60 -0.59
CA ALA A 138 -10.36 -11.35 -0.65
C ALA A 138 -10.90 -10.57 0.56
N GLU A 139 -10.22 -10.62 1.71
CA GLU A 139 -10.55 -9.88 2.91
C GLU A 139 -9.88 -8.49 2.98
N GLY A 140 -9.03 -8.16 1.99
CA GLY A 140 -8.31 -6.89 1.90
C GLY A 140 -6.97 -6.88 2.63
N ARG A 141 -6.51 -8.00 3.18
CA ARG A 141 -5.20 -8.12 3.82
C ARG A 141 -4.10 -8.05 2.78
N VAL A 142 -3.01 -7.37 3.10
CA VAL A 142 -1.91 -7.10 2.17
C VAL A 142 -0.65 -7.85 2.58
N TYR A 143 0.05 -8.35 1.57
CA TYR A 143 1.24 -9.17 1.67
C TYR A 143 2.34 -8.63 0.76
N THR A 144 3.60 -8.92 1.12
CA THR A 144 4.74 -8.79 0.20
C THR A 144 5.38 -10.17 0.00
N LEU A 145 5.89 -10.42 -1.21
CA LEU A 145 6.57 -11.66 -1.56
C LEU A 145 7.89 -11.32 -2.25
N ASP A 146 8.98 -11.92 -1.79
CA ASP A 146 10.30 -11.77 -2.41
C ASP A 146 11.11 -13.06 -2.27
N HIS A 147 12.35 -13.04 -2.75
CA HIS A 147 13.24 -14.21 -2.74
C HIS A 147 13.60 -14.74 -1.34
N THR A 148 13.30 -14.01 -0.27
CA THR A 148 13.56 -14.34 1.13
C THR A 148 12.32 -14.88 1.89
N GLY A 149 11.13 -14.87 1.26
CA GLY A 149 9.89 -15.39 1.83
C GLY A 149 8.63 -14.59 1.46
N ASP A 150 7.62 -14.73 2.33
CA ASP A 150 6.35 -14.00 2.25
C ASP A 150 6.09 -13.30 3.59
N TRP A 151 5.52 -12.10 3.57
CA TRP A 151 5.23 -11.31 4.77
C TRP A 151 3.80 -10.78 4.76
N TYR A 152 3.21 -10.72 5.94
CA TYR A 152 1.98 -9.99 6.21
C TYR A 152 2.31 -8.52 6.53
N VAL A 153 1.76 -7.62 5.73
CA VAL A 153 2.03 -6.17 5.83
C VAL A 153 0.95 -5.46 6.64
N GLY A 154 -0.32 -5.88 6.48
CA GLY A 154 -1.42 -5.24 7.19
C GLY A 154 -2.81 -5.76 6.84
N PRO A 155 -3.81 -5.38 7.66
CA PRO A 155 -5.20 -5.82 7.50
C PRO A 155 -5.96 -5.09 6.37
N GLY A 156 -5.30 -4.21 5.62
CA GLY A 156 -5.92 -3.32 4.64
C GLY A 156 -4.87 -2.48 3.92
N ILE A 157 -5.20 -1.98 2.72
CA ILE A 157 -4.29 -1.16 1.92
C ILE A 157 -3.80 0.10 2.65
N ASP A 158 -4.66 0.74 3.45
CA ASP A 158 -4.26 1.92 4.22
C ASP A 158 -3.15 1.61 5.23
N HIS A 159 -3.31 0.50 5.95
CA HIS A 159 -2.33 0.04 6.91
C HIS A 159 -1.05 -0.39 6.20
N ALA A 160 -1.17 -1.09 5.07
CA ALA A 160 -0.02 -1.53 4.30
C ALA A 160 0.81 -0.36 3.78
N LEU A 161 0.17 0.65 3.21
CA LEU A 161 0.83 1.88 2.80
C LEU A 161 1.50 2.57 3.99
N ALA A 162 0.82 2.67 5.13
CA ALA A 162 1.41 3.25 6.32
C ALA A 162 2.64 2.47 6.82
N THR A 163 2.60 1.13 6.82
CA THR A 163 3.71 0.25 7.20
C THR A 163 4.89 0.44 6.26
N LEU A 164 4.69 0.27 4.95
CA LEU A 164 5.75 0.25 3.95
C LEU A 164 6.39 1.63 3.75
N VAL A 165 5.57 2.69 3.63
CA VAL A 165 6.05 4.07 3.43
C VAL A 165 6.71 4.64 4.69
N SER A 166 6.35 4.15 5.88
CA SER A 166 7.04 4.54 7.12
C SER A 166 8.31 3.73 7.38
N GLY A 167 8.61 2.70 6.58
CA GLY A 167 9.71 1.77 6.80
C GLY A 167 9.55 0.98 8.11
N LEU A 168 8.34 0.50 8.39
CA LEU A 168 8.09 -0.47 9.46
C LEU A 168 8.27 -1.89 8.91
N GLU A 169 8.78 -2.78 9.74
CA GLU A 169 9.08 -4.17 9.36
C GLU A 169 7.80 -5.02 9.29
N PRO A 170 7.45 -5.61 8.13
CA PRO A 170 6.33 -6.54 8.01
C PRO A 170 6.55 -7.84 8.81
N ALA A 171 5.46 -8.50 9.20
CA ALA A 171 5.54 -9.76 9.92
C ALA A 171 5.76 -10.93 8.96
N ARG A 172 6.86 -11.66 9.12
CA ARG A 172 7.15 -12.84 8.28
C ARG A 172 6.09 -13.91 8.46
N LEU A 173 5.56 -14.43 7.36
CA LEU A 173 4.68 -15.60 7.38
C LEU A 173 5.52 -16.84 7.66
N THR A 174 5.11 -17.61 8.65
CA THR A 174 5.70 -18.91 8.96
C THR A 174 4.66 -20.00 8.73
N THR A 175 5.07 -21.09 8.11
CA THR A 175 4.26 -22.30 8.08
C THR A 175 4.11 -22.80 9.51
N GLY A 176 2.87 -22.96 9.98
CA GLY A 176 2.55 -23.62 11.24
C GLY A 176 2.76 -25.12 11.18
#